data_AF-A0A973J782-F1
#
_entry.id   AF-A0A973J782-F1
#
_cell.length_a   1.000
_cell.length_b   1.000
_cell.length_c   1.000
_cell.angle_alpha   90.00
_cell.angle_beta   90.00
_cell.angle_gamma   90.00
#
_symmetry.space_group_name_H-M   'P 1'
#
loop_
_entity.id
_entity.type
_entity.pdbx_description
1 polymer ?
#
loop_
_entity_poly.entity_id
_entity_poly.type
_entity_poly.pdbx_seq_one_letter_code
_entity_poly.pdbx_strand_id
1 'polypeptide(L)' 'MMDDAYGYEERIDGSDEAAMTASGDYLCVQHEGQLRYVYRRVPEGAAMPSAAGQKFFAGVLYSLAWIEDEDS' A
#
# COMPACT_ATOMS: atom_id res chain seq x y z
N MET A 1 21.56 -24.48 12.90
CA MET A 1 20.93 -23.22 13.33
C MET A 1 20.28 -22.66 12.08
N MET A 2 19.00 -23.00 11.88
CA MET A 2 18.21 -22.41 10.79
C MET A 2 17.90 -21.00 11.24
N ASP A 3 18.38 -20.01 10.50
CA ASP A 3 18.01 -18.61 10.70
C ASP A 3 16.76 -18.34 9.85
N ASP A 4 15.74 -17.89 10.54
CA ASP A 4 14.38 -17.60 10.12
C ASP A 4 14.29 -16.66 8.90
N ALA A 5 14.29 -17.23 7.70
CA ALA A 5 13.87 -16.53 6.48
C ALA A 5 12.34 -16.45 6.41
N TYR A 6 11.71 -15.76 7.37
CA TYR A 6 10.31 -15.33 7.27
C TYR A 6 10.22 -13.97 6.58
N GLY A 7 10.73 -13.92 5.35
CA GLY A 7 10.32 -12.91 4.39
C GLY A 7 9.10 -13.46 3.66
N TYR A 8 7.90 -13.22 4.17
CA TYR A 8 6.69 -13.31 3.35
C TYR A 8 6.83 -12.23 2.26
N GLU A 9 7.52 -12.56 1.17
CA GLU A 9 7.20 -11.97 -0.13
C GLU A 9 5.87 -12.60 -0.52
N GLU A 10 4.79 -12.10 0.08
CA GLU A 10 3.45 -12.35 -0.41
C GLU A 10 3.39 -11.76 -1.82
N ARG A 11 3.76 -12.61 -2.80
CA ARG A 11 3.38 -12.43 -4.19
C ARG A 11 1.86 -12.48 -4.21
N ILE A 12 1.24 -11.30 -4.10
CA ILE A 12 -0.15 -11.12 -4.48
C ILE A 12 -0.19 -11.16 -6.01
N ASP A 13 -0.05 -12.36 -6.56
CA ASP A 13 -0.26 -12.67 -7.97
C ASP A 13 -1.67 -13.24 -8.07
N GLY A 14 -2.63 -12.36 -8.37
CA GLY A 14 -3.97 -12.72 -8.86
C GLY A 14 -5.14 -12.52 -7.90
N SER A 15 -5.88 -11.42 -8.07
CA SER A 15 -7.31 -11.41 -8.43
C SER A 15 -7.82 -9.97 -8.39
N ASP A 16 -8.19 -9.45 -9.56
CA ASP A 16 -8.48 -8.03 -9.88
C ASP A 16 -7.26 -7.09 -9.79
N GLU A 17 -6.73 -6.66 -10.93
CA GLU A 17 -5.64 -5.69 -10.98
C GLU A 17 -6.13 -4.33 -10.48
N ALA A 18 -6.07 -4.12 -9.17
CA ALA A 18 -6.38 -2.83 -8.58
C ALA A 18 -5.52 -1.75 -9.25
N ALA A 19 -6.18 -0.81 -9.94
CA ALA A 19 -5.51 0.25 -10.67
C ALA A 19 -4.88 1.22 -9.66
N MET A 20 -3.56 1.35 -9.73
CA MET A 20 -2.78 2.22 -8.86
C MET A 20 -2.39 3.48 -9.61
N THR A 21 -2.81 4.63 -9.11
CA THR A 21 -2.49 5.94 -9.70
C THR A 21 -1.87 6.85 -8.65
N ALA A 22 -0.64 7.29 -8.90
CA ALA A 22 0.00 8.32 -8.09
C ALA A 22 -0.47 9.72 -8.52
N SER A 23 -0.82 10.56 -7.55
CA SER A 23 -1.24 11.94 -7.73
C SER A 23 -0.58 12.83 -6.68
N GLY A 24 0.53 13.47 -7.06
CA GLY A 24 1.33 14.28 -6.14
C GLY A 24 1.89 13.45 -4.97
N ASP A 25 1.50 13.80 -3.75
CA ASP A 25 1.87 13.08 -2.53
C ASP A 25 0.92 11.93 -2.17
N TYR A 26 -0.01 11.57 -3.04
CA TYR A 26 -0.99 10.51 -2.78
C TYR A 26 -0.87 9.37 -3.78
N LEU A 27 -1.17 8.17 -3.31
CA LEU A 27 -1.32 6.97 -4.12
C LEU A 27 -2.74 6.45 -3.94
N CYS A 28 -3.52 6.51 -5.01
CA CYS A 28 -4.89 6.02 -5.05
C CYS A 28 -4.89 4.59 -5.59
N VAL A 29 -5.57 3.70 -4.87
CA VAL A 29 -5.79 2.32 -5.29
C VAL A 29 -7.28 2.15 -5.56
N GLN A 30 -7.59 1.84 -6.81
CA GLN A 30 -8.95 1.64 -7.27
C GLN A 30 -9.18 0.16 -7.59
N HIS A 31 -10.37 -0.35 -7.30
CA HIS A 31 -10.81 -1.69 -7.65
C HIS A 31 -12.13 -1.56 -8.41
N GLU A 32 -12.24 -2.15 -9.60
CA GLU A 32 -13.44 -2.05 -10.47
C GLU A 32 -13.91 -0.59 -10.71
N GLY A 33 -12.98 0.37 -10.77
CA GLY A 33 -13.29 1.80 -10.96
C GLY A 33 -13.75 2.56 -9.71
N GLN A 34 -13.78 1.90 -8.55
CA GLN A 34 -14.09 2.50 -7.24
C GLN A 34 -12.82 2.73 -6.43
N LEU A 35 -12.71 3.88 -5.77
CA LEU A 35 -11.57 4.19 -4.91
C LEU A 35 -11.66 3.40 -3.61
N ARG A 36 -10.75 2.46 -3.38
CA ARG A 36 -10.76 1.61 -2.18
C ARG A 36 -9.81 2.10 -1.10
N TYR A 37 -8.61 2.51 -1.52
CA TYR A 37 -7.57 2.93 -0.59
C TYR A 37 -6.87 4.19 -1.10
N VAL A 38 -6.55 5.08 -0.16
CA VAL A 38 -5.67 6.22 -0.41
C VAL A 38 -4.49 6.13 0.54
N TYR A 39 -3.31 6.11 -0.04
CA TYR A 39 -2.06 6.21 0.69
C TYR A 39 -1.47 7.60 0.49
N ARG A 40 -0.71 8.07 1.48
CA ARG A 40 0.05 9.32 1.43
C ARG A 40 1.54 9.00 1.43
N ARG A 41 2.31 9.74 0.65
CA ARG A 41 3.76 9.62 0.56
C ARG A 41 4.38 9.84 1.94
N VAL A 42 5.26 8.93 2.33
CA VAL A 42 6.07 9.06 3.54
C VAL A 42 7.26 9.95 3.21
N PRO A 43 7.44 11.09 3.88
CA PRO A 43 8.61 11.94 3.66
C PRO A 43 9.89 11.25 4.13
N GLU A 44 11.00 11.56 3.48
CA GLU A 44 12.31 11.02 3.85
C GLU A 44 12.66 11.43 5.29
N GLY A 45 13.03 10.46 6.12
CA GLY A 45 13.34 10.70 7.54
C GLY A 45 12.13 10.74 8.48
N ALA A 46 10.91 10.52 7.99
CA ALA A 46 9.76 10.29 8.85
C ALA A 46 9.86 8.95 9.59
N ALA A 47 9.16 8.85 10.71
CA ALA A 47 8.98 7.57 11.40
C ALA A 47 8.32 6.57 10.44
N MET A 48 8.91 5.38 10.37
CA MET A 48 8.41 4.34 9.48
C MET A 48 7.01 3.90 9.93
N PRO A 49 6.00 3.95 9.04
CA PRO A 49 4.64 3.53 9.38
C PRO A 49 4.60 2.03 9.73
N SER A 50 3.58 1.62 10.46
CA SER A 50 3.35 0.20 10.77
C SER A 50 3.30 -0.65 9.51
N ALA A 51 3.87 -1.86 9.58
CA ALA A 51 4.04 -2.74 8.43
C ALA A 51 2.72 -3.07 7.69
N ALA A 52 1.60 -3.13 8.42
CA ALA A 52 0.28 -3.40 7.88
C ALA A 52 -0.33 -2.24 7.04
N GLY A 53 0.29 -1.06 7.04
CA GLY A 53 -0.24 0.14 6.39
C GLY A 53 0.73 0.79 5.42
N GLN A 54 1.74 0.07 4.91
CA GLN A 54 2.73 0.61 3.98
C GLN A 54 2.59 0.00 2.59
N LYS A 55 2.84 0.81 1.56
CA LYS A 55 2.82 0.38 0.17
C LYS A 55 3.94 1.05 -0.61
N PHE A 56 4.70 0.25 -1.35
CA PHE A 56 5.74 0.74 -2.25
C PHE A 56 5.18 0.84 -3.66
N PHE A 57 5.33 2.01 -4.29
CA PHE A 57 4.93 2.23 -5.68
C PHE A 57 5.96 3.11 -6.38
N ALA A 58 6.47 2.65 -7.53
CA ALA A 58 7.52 3.32 -8.30
C ALA A 58 8.75 3.73 -7.47
N GLY A 59 9.15 2.90 -6.49
CA GLY A 59 10.29 3.17 -5.60
C GLY A 59 10.02 4.19 -4.50
N VAL A 60 8.78 4.66 -4.34
CA VAL A 60 8.37 5.59 -3.28
C VAL A 60 7.54 4.84 -2.24
N LEU A 61 7.80 5.11 -0.96
CA LEU A 61 7.02 4.58 0.17
C LEU A 61 5.80 5.47 0.44
N TYR A 62 4.64 4.84 0.54
CA TYR A 62 3.39 5.46 0.95
C TYR A 62 2.85 4.75 2.20
N SER A 63 2.20 5.50 3.07
CA SER A 63 1.47 5.00 4.25
C SER A 63 -0.04 5.17 4.07
N LEU A 64 -0.81 4.25 4.60
CA LEU A 64 -2.26 4.25 4.48
C LEU A 64 -2.82 5.49 5.19
N ALA A 65 -3.53 6.32 4.42
CA ALA A 65 -4.11 7.56 4.91
C ALA A 65 -5.63 7.44 5.05
N TRP A 66 -6.27 6.65 4.18
CA TRP A 66 -7.71 6.47 4.19
C TRP A 66 -8.12 5.15 3.53
N ILE A 67 -9.21 4.57 4.06
CA ILE A 67 -9.90 3.40 3.56
C ILE A 67 -11.37 3.80 3.43
N GLU A 68 -12.01 3.45 2.32
CA GLU A 68 -13.47 3.52 2.28
C GLU A 68 -14.01 2.43 3.22
N ASP A 69 -14.57 2.85 4.36
CA ASP A 69 -15.17 1.92 5.32
C ASP A 69 -16.34 1.21 4.63
N GLU A 70 -16.25 -0.12 4.49
CA GLU A 70 -17.39 -0.92 4.06
C GLU A 70 -18.40 -0.94 5.21
N ASP A 71 -19.19 0.14 5.32
CA ASP A 71 -20.32 0.26 6.24
C ASP A 71 -21.24 -0.96 6.00
N SER A 72 -21.17 -1.92 6.93
CA SER A 72 -21.88 -3.21 6.89
C SER A 72 -23.36 -3.07 7.26
#